data_AF-A0A7X2NS69-F1
#
_entry.id   AF-A0A7X2NS69-F1
#
_cell.length_a   1.000
_cell.length_b   1.000
_cell.length_c   1.000
_cell.angle_alpha   90.00
_cell.angle_beta   90.00
_cell.angle_gamma   90.00
#
_symmetry.space_group_name_H-M   'P 1'
#
loop_
_entity.id
_entity.type
_entity.pdbx_description
1 polymer ?
#
loop_
_entity_poly.entity_id
_entity_poly.type
_entity_poly.pdbx_seq_one_letter_code
_entity_poly.pdbx_strand_id
1 'polypeptide(L)'
;MGEVMCPHCGSKETVKNGESYQCKDCDRVFGRDHETDDGLNLEEVMTGLRFSYEQSEDRSIHMRFAEEENVPDVVYEFYTAENGKISKEADVISLKEWNELKHMLIYNLFVCDWDRQYFPVNDGSEPLIGQRWRLDLILQGEDQEISYRGDGVLPPYFRQLTALLKKYAKS
;
A
#
# COMPACT_ATOMS: atom_id res chain seq x y z
N MET A 1 7.63 -6.13 20.72
CA MET A 1 7.46 -6.15 19.26
C MET A 1 6.34 -7.12 18.96
N GLY A 2 5.32 -6.72 18.18
CA GLY A 2 4.19 -7.59 17.85
C GLY A 2 4.63 -8.73 16.93
N GLU A 3 3.83 -9.79 16.88
CA GLU A 3 4.01 -10.90 15.93
C GLU A 3 3.95 -10.41 14.49
N VAL A 4 4.92 -10.80 13.66
CA VAL A 4 4.95 -10.49 12.22
C VAL A 4 3.98 -11.43 11.50
N MET A 5 3.11 -10.87 10.68
CA MET A 5 2.10 -11.60 9.93
C MET A 5 2.60 -11.84 8.51
N CYS A 6 2.29 -13.00 7.92
CA CYS A 6 2.60 -13.26 6.53
C CYS A 6 1.73 -12.36 5.63
N PRO A 7 2.32 -11.55 4.72
CA PRO A 7 1.57 -10.68 3.82
C PRO A 7 0.75 -11.43 2.76
N HIS A 8 1.01 -12.72 2.56
CA HIS A 8 0.29 -13.54 1.57
C HIS A 8 -0.95 -14.21 2.15
N CYS A 9 -0.85 -14.82 3.34
CA CYS A 9 -1.93 -15.64 3.90
C CYS A 9 -2.48 -15.14 5.24
N GLY A 10 -1.88 -14.11 5.84
CA GLY A 10 -2.32 -13.58 7.14
C GLY A 10 -1.96 -14.44 8.35
N SER A 11 -1.22 -15.53 8.16
CA SER A 11 -0.71 -16.35 9.27
C SER A 11 0.26 -15.57 10.15
N LYS A 12 0.22 -15.83 11.45
CA LYS A 12 1.19 -15.32 12.42
C LYS A 12 2.31 -16.32 12.72
N GLU A 13 2.23 -17.53 12.16
CA GLU A 13 3.25 -18.57 12.27
C GLU A 13 4.40 -18.25 11.32
N THR A 14 5.16 -17.20 11.65
CA THR A 14 6.30 -16.73 10.87
C THR A 14 7.59 -16.86 11.67
N VAL A 15 8.67 -17.24 11.00
CA VAL A 15 9.99 -17.40 11.61
C VAL A 15 10.97 -16.48 10.90
N LYS A 16 11.67 -15.66 11.66
CA LYS A 16 12.76 -14.82 11.13
C LYS A 16 13.91 -15.70 10.64
N ASN A 17 14.37 -15.47 9.42
CA ASN A 17 15.49 -16.17 8.80
C ASN A 17 16.44 -15.13 8.15
N GLY A 18 17.50 -14.79 8.88
CA GLY A 18 18.39 -13.69 8.52
C GLY A 18 17.64 -12.35 8.52
N GLU A 19 17.62 -11.68 7.38
CA GLU A 19 16.93 -10.41 7.15
C GLU A 19 15.47 -10.59 6.70
N SER A 20 15.06 -11.81 6.36
CA SER A 20 13.72 -12.13 5.87
C SER A 20 12.89 -12.93 6.88
N TYR A 21 11.65 -13.25 6.52
CA TYR A 21 10.75 -14.10 7.30
C TYR A 21 10.23 -15.25 6.43
N GLN A 22 10.05 -16.43 7.01
CA GLN A 22 9.40 -17.58 6.38
C GLN A 22 8.08 -17.89 7.10
N CYS A 23 6.98 -17.96 6.36
CA CYS A 23 5.70 -18.43 6.89
C CYS A 23 5.68 -19.97 6.96
N LYS A 24 5.19 -20.53 8.08
CA LYS A 24 5.05 -21.98 8.27
C LYS A 24 3.77 -22.57 7.67
N ASP A 25 2.76 -21.73 7.41
CA ASP A 25 1.47 -22.20 6.88
C ASP A 25 1.43 -22.21 5.35
N CYS A 26 2.11 -21.26 4.69
CA CYS A 26 2.13 -21.17 3.22
C CYS A 26 3.52 -21.30 2.60
N ASP A 27 4.55 -21.56 3.42
CA ASP A 27 5.96 -21.73 3.04
C ASP A 27 6.63 -20.56 2.28
N ARG A 28 5.91 -19.45 2.06
CA ARG A 28 6.46 -18.27 1.40
C ARG A 28 7.44 -17.52 2.28
N VAL A 29 8.45 -16.96 1.63
CA VAL A 29 9.44 -16.06 2.24
C VAL A 29 9.09 -14.62 1.85
N PHE A 30 9.20 -13.69 2.80
CA PHE A 30 8.86 -12.27 2.60
C PHE A 30 9.79 -11.36 3.43
N GLY A 31 9.74 -10.06 3.19
CA GLY A 31 10.53 -9.05 3.89
C GLY A 31 12.01 -9.06 3.50
N ARG A 32 12.31 -9.44 2.26
CA ARG A 32 13.64 -9.23 1.66
C ARG A 32 13.76 -7.77 1.22
N ASP A 33 14.99 -7.32 1.01
CA ASP A 33 15.20 -6.08 0.27
C ASP A 33 14.65 -6.23 -1.14
N HIS A 34 14.01 -5.17 -1.62
CA HIS A 34 13.39 -5.16 -2.94
C HIS A 34 14.09 -4.14 -3.83
N GLU A 35 14.49 -4.61 -4.99
CA GLU A 35 15.20 -3.82 -6.01
C GLU A 35 14.36 -3.76 -7.30
N THR A 36 14.57 -2.72 -8.10
CA THR A 36 14.09 -2.66 -9.49
C THR A 36 14.83 -3.66 -10.37
N ASP A 37 14.36 -3.83 -11.61
CA ASP A 37 15.07 -4.63 -12.62
C ASP A 37 16.50 -4.12 -12.91
N ASP A 38 16.75 -2.83 -12.64
CA ASP A 38 18.07 -2.18 -12.76
C ASP A 38 18.93 -2.31 -11.49
N GLY A 39 18.46 -3.03 -10.46
CA GLY A 39 19.17 -3.24 -9.20
C GLY A 39 19.12 -2.03 -8.26
N LEU A 40 18.17 -1.11 -8.43
CA LEU A 40 18.02 0.06 -7.57
C LEU A 40 17.08 -0.26 -6.41
N ASN A 41 17.41 0.18 -5.19
CA ASN A 41 16.56 -0.06 -4.02
C ASN A 41 15.20 0.64 -4.19
N LEU A 42 14.10 -0.11 -4.02
CA LEU A 42 12.74 0.41 -4.23
C LEU A 42 12.37 1.56 -3.28
N GLU A 43 12.86 1.58 -2.05
CA GLU A 43 12.62 2.68 -1.11
C GLU A 43 13.24 3.98 -1.63
N GLU A 44 14.43 3.88 -2.20
CA GLU A 44 15.17 5.03 -2.73
C GLU A 44 14.50 5.58 -4.00
N VAL A 45 14.09 4.70 -4.91
CA VAL A 45 13.51 5.13 -6.20
C VAL A 45 12.01 5.39 -6.16
N MET A 46 11.29 5.11 -5.07
CA MET A 46 9.87 5.42 -4.98
C MET A 46 9.65 6.93 -4.84
N THR A 47 9.06 7.54 -5.86
CA THR A 47 8.80 8.98 -5.98
C THR A 47 7.33 9.35 -5.69
N GLY A 48 6.44 8.36 -5.59
CA GLY A 48 5.05 8.64 -5.32
C GLY A 48 4.23 7.43 -4.92
N LEU A 49 3.00 7.72 -4.52
CA LEU A 49 2.02 6.74 -4.08
C LEU A 49 0.65 7.15 -4.60
N ARG A 50 -0.14 6.21 -5.13
CA ARG A 50 -1.57 6.41 -5.35
C ARG A 50 -2.33 5.32 -4.63
N PHE A 51 -3.34 5.70 -3.87
CA PHE A 51 -4.22 4.76 -3.19
C PHE A 51 -5.67 5.14 -3.45
N SER A 52 -6.50 4.17 -3.78
CA SER A 52 -7.94 4.34 -3.85
C SER A 52 -8.64 3.18 -3.17
N TYR A 53 -9.70 3.46 -2.43
CA TYR A 53 -10.52 2.44 -1.80
C TYR A 53 -11.99 2.87 -1.78
N GLU A 54 -12.81 2.15 -2.52
CA GLU A 54 -14.27 2.21 -2.47
C GLU A 54 -14.72 1.29 -1.33
N GLN A 55 -15.25 1.86 -0.25
CA GLN A 55 -15.74 1.12 0.94
C GLN A 55 -17.20 0.68 0.79
N SER A 56 -17.96 1.41 -0.01
CA SER A 56 -19.37 1.18 -0.36
C SER A 56 -19.70 2.03 -1.60
N GLU A 57 -20.93 1.89 -2.12
CA GLU A 57 -21.40 2.68 -3.27
C GLU A 57 -21.34 4.20 -3.05
N ASP A 58 -21.45 4.64 -1.80
CA ASP A 58 -21.51 6.05 -1.41
C ASP A 58 -20.26 6.52 -0.67
N ARG A 59 -19.25 5.65 -0.48
CA ARG A 59 -18.05 5.96 0.30
C ARG A 59 -16.77 5.56 -0.39
N SER A 60 -15.94 6.53 -0.74
CA SER A 60 -14.60 6.28 -1.31
C SER A 60 -13.53 7.16 -0.68
N ILE A 61 -12.29 6.67 -0.74
CA ILE A 61 -11.08 7.40 -0.38
C ILE A 61 -10.14 7.36 -1.57
N HIS A 62 -9.54 8.50 -1.91
CA HIS A 62 -8.43 8.58 -2.86
C HIS A 62 -7.28 9.39 -2.26
N MET A 63 -6.06 8.93 -2.48
CA MET A 63 -4.86 9.57 -1.99
C MET A 63 -3.78 9.56 -3.05
N ARG A 64 -3.00 10.63 -3.07
CA ARG A 64 -1.80 10.75 -3.89
C ARG A 64 -0.68 11.39 -3.08
N PHE A 65 0.52 10.85 -3.20
CA PHE A 65 1.78 11.50 -2.83
C PHE A 65 2.64 11.62 -4.09
N ALA A 66 3.28 12.76 -4.27
CA ALA A 66 4.20 12.99 -5.39
C ALA A 66 5.39 13.83 -4.93
N GLU A 67 6.59 13.27 -5.10
CA GLU A 67 7.83 14.05 -5.11
C GLU A 67 7.84 14.93 -6.36
N GLU A 68 8.24 16.19 -6.18
CA GLU A 68 8.44 17.14 -7.26
C GLU A 68 9.94 17.40 -7.42
N GLU A 69 10.41 17.50 -8.66
CA GLU A 69 11.83 17.66 -8.93
C GLU A 69 12.37 18.96 -8.31
N ASN A 70 13.48 18.85 -7.57
CA ASN A 70 14.12 19.98 -6.88
C ASN A 70 13.27 20.64 -5.78
N VAL A 71 12.23 19.98 -5.30
CA VAL A 71 11.41 20.42 -4.16
C VAL A 71 11.76 19.59 -2.92
N PRO A 72 12.08 20.21 -1.77
CA PRO A 72 12.45 19.48 -0.55
C PRO A 72 11.25 18.87 0.21
N ASP A 73 10.05 19.01 -0.35
CA ASP A 73 8.78 18.60 0.22
C ASP A 73 8.00 17.75 -0.79
N VAL A 74 7.16 16.86 -0.29
CA VAL A 74 6.30 15.97 -1.06
C VAL A 74 4.87 16.49 -0.96
N VAL A 75 4.24 16.71 -2.11
CA VAL A 75 2.84 17.12 -2.16
C VAL A 75 1.98 15.90 -1.94
N TYR A 76 0.96 16.03 -1.10
CA TYR A 76 -0.09 15.02 -1.00
C TYR A 76 -1.47 15.62 -1.20
N GLU A 77 -2.35 14.80 -1.77
CA GLU A 77 -3.78 15.09 -1.90
C GLU A 77 -4.58 13.94 -1.30
N PHE A 78 -5.63 14.29 -0.54
CA PHE A 78 -6.56 13.36 0.07
C PHE A 78 -7.98 13.75 -0.32
N TYR A 79 -8.74 12.79 -0.85
CA TYR A 79 -10.12 12.98 -1.26
C TYR A 79 -10.99 11.94 -0.59
N THR A 80 -12.13 12.38 -0.08
CA THR A 80 -13.19 11.47 0.37
C THR A 80 -14.49 11.81 -0.33
N ALA A 81 -15.23 10.78 -0.71
CA ALA A 81 -16.63 10.91 -1.02
C ALA A 81 -17.41 10.14 0.05
N GLU A 82 -18.41 10.76 0.65
CA GLU A 82 -19.32 10.11 1.60
C GLU A 82 -20.72 10.71 1.47
N ASN A 83 -21.74 9.89 1.18
CA ASN A 83 -23.14 10.32 1.09
C ASN A 83 -23.36 11.52 0.14
N GLY A 84 -22.71 11.49 -1.03
CA GLY A 84 -22.79 12.56 -2.04
C GLY A 84 -22.06 13.86 -1.67
N LYS A 85 -21.33 13.88 -0.55
CA LYS A 85 -20.42 14.97 -0.18
C LYS A 85 -19.00 14.58 -0.55
N ILE A 86 -18.25 15.55 -1.10
CA ILE A 86 -16.84 15.37 -1.42
C ILE A 86 -16.03 16.29 -0.50
N SER A 87 -15.03 15.73 0.18
CA SER A 87 -13.97 16.49 0.83
C SER A 87 -12.69 16.37 0.01
N LYS A 88 -11.96 17.47 -0.12
CA LYS A 88 -10.61 17.50 -0.70
C LYS A 88 -9.70 18.23 0.26
N GLU A 89 -8.55 17.62 0.52
CA GLU A 89 -7.46 18.18 1.28
C GLU A 89 -6.18 18.03 0.48
N ALA A 90 -5.30 19.02 0.57
CA ALA A 90 -3.97 18.97 0.00
C ALA A 90 -3.03 19.74 0.92
N ASP A 91 -1.83 19.20 1.11
CA ASP A 91 -0.76 19.82 1.90
C ASP A 91 0.59 19.25 1.45
N VAL A 92 1.65 19.64 2.15
CA VAL A 92 3.01 19.13 1.93
C VAL A 92 3.54 18.44 3.17
N ILE A 93 4.39 17.43 2.95
CA ILE A 93 5.19 16.79 4.00
C ILE A 93 6.67 16.90 3.67
N SER A 94 7.52 16.92 4.69
CA SER A 94 8.97 16.92 4.47
C SER A 94 9.44 15.62 3.83
N LEU A 95 10.55 15.65 3.08
CA LEU A 95 11.22 14.43 2.59
C LEU A 95 11.55 13.42 3.69
N LYS A 96 11.85 13.88 4.91
CA LYS A 96 12.10 12.99 6.05
C LYS A 96 10.86 12.18 6.40
N GLU A 97 9.71 12.85 6.52
CA GLU A 97 8.43 12.19 6.82
C GLU A 97 8.03 11.26 5.69
N TRP A 98 8.26 11.67 4.45
CA TRP A 98 8.04 10.81 3.30
C TRP A 98 8.88 9.54 3.36
N ASN A 99 10.19 9.63 3.64
CA ASN A 99 11.06 8.47 3.79
C ASN A 99 10.61 7.56 4.95
N GLU A 100 10.13 8.10 6.06
CA GLU A 100 9.53 7.31 7.14
C GLU A 100 8.27 6.56 6.65
N LEU A 101 7.43 7.18 5.82
CA LEU A 101 6.28 6.52 5.18
C LEU A 101 6.72 5.41 4.22
N LYS A 102 7.73 5.63 3.37
CA LYS A 102 8.29 4.61 2.46
C LYS A 102 8.79 3.40 3.24
N HIS A 103 9.56 3.65 4.30
CA HIS A 103 10.08 2.61 5.18
C HIS A 103 8.96 1.77 5.80
N MET A 104 7.92 2.43 6.31
CA MET A 104 6.76 1.75 6.90
C MET A 104 6.02 0.88 5.87
N LEU A 105 5.84 1.36 4.64
CA LEU A 105 5.19 0.60 3.57
C LEU A 105 6.00 -0.64 3.19
N ILE A 106 7.30 -0.48 2.97
CA ILE A 106 8.16 -1.54 2.44
C ILE A 106 8.54 -2.57 3.51
N TYR A 107 8.99 -2.12 4.69
CA TYR A 107 9.60 -3.02 5.68
C TYR A 107 8.69 -3.40 6.84
N ASN A 108 7.61 -2.64 7.09
CA ASN A 108 6.68 -2.94 8.19
C ASN A 108 5.36 -3.53 7.70
N LEU A 109 4.88 -3.09 6.54
CA LEU A 109 3.67 -3.62 5.89
C LEU A 109 3.98 -4.62 4.78
N PHE A 110 5.25 -4.77 4.41
CA PHE A 110 5.72 -5.70 3.38
C PHE A 110 4.98 -5.53 2.06
N VAL A 111 4.66 -4.29 1.67
CA VAL A 111 3.84 -4.01 0.48
C VAL A 111 4.43 -4.66 -0.78
N CYS A 112 5.76 -4.69 -0.91
CA CYS A 112 6.44 -5.31 -2.04
C CYS A 112 6.31 -6.85 -2.09
N ASP A 113 5.94 -7.49 -0.98
CA ASP A 113 5.63 -8.92 -0.90
C ASP A 113 4.12 -9.20 -1.02
N TRP A 114 3.27 -8.19 -1.26
CA TRP A 114 1.84 -8.46 -1.47
C TRP A 114 1.61 -9.16 -2.81
N ASP A 115 0.55 -9.96 -2.89
CA ASP A 115 0.09 -10.47 -4.17
C ASP A 115 -0.42 -9.31 -5.04
N ARG A 116 -0.18 -9.35 -6.36
CA ARG A 116 -0.59 -8.25 -7.26
C ARG A 116 -2.11 -8.08 -7.37
N GLN A 117 -2.85 -9.15 -7.10
CA GLN A 117 -4.28 -9.24 -7.35
C GLN A 117 -4.98 -10.01 -6.23
N TYR A 118 -6.01 -9.39 -5.66
CA TYR A 118 -6.86 -9.97 -4.62
C TYR A 118 -8.31 -10.00 -5.12
N PHE A 119 -8.69 -11.10 -5.77
CA PHE A 119 -10.05 -11.33 -6.25
C PHE A 119 -10.62 -12.59 -5.61
N PRO A 120 -11.93 -12.66 -5.33
CA PRO A 120 -12.55 -13.89 -4.85
C PRO A 120 -12.35 -14.99 -5.89
N VAL A 121 -12.19 -16.23 -5.40
CA VAL A 121 -12.20 -17.41 -6.27
C VAL A 121 -13.58 -17.45 -6.94
N ASN A 122 -13.62 -17.48 -8.26
CA ASN A 122 -14.86 -17.55 -9.03
C ASN A 122 -15.52 -18.92 -8.83
N ASP A 123 -16.27 -19.05 -7.74
CA ASP A 123 -17.02 -20.24 -7.34
C ASP A 123 -18.48 -20.22 -7.80
N GLY A 124 -18.83 -19.25 -8.66
CA GLY A 124 -20.20 -19.02 -9.12
C GLY A 124 -21.01 -18.04 -8.25
N SER A 125 -20.42 -17.50 -7.18
CA SER A 125 -21.01 -16.43 -6.38
C SER A 125 -20.75 -15.06 -7.01
N GLU A 126 -21.74 -14.16 -6.98
CA GLU A 126 -21.51 -12.77 -7.41
C GLU A 126 -20.44 -12.12 -6.52
N PRO A 127 -19.48 -11.38 -7.10
CA PRO A 127 -18.48 -10.67 -6.31
C PRO A 127 -19.19 -9.70 -5.35
N LEU A 128 -18.73 -9.65 -4.10
CA LEU A 128 -19.22 -8.68 -3.12
C LEU A 128 -19.01 -7.26 -3.69
N ILE A 129 -20.09 -6.63 -4.12
CA ILE A 129 -20.07 -5.26 -4.64
C ILE A 129 -19.61 -4.33 -3.51
N GLY A 130 -18.63 -3.47 -3.81
CA GLY A 130 -18.33 -2.29 -2.98
C GLY A 130 -17.07 -2.34 -2.12
N GLN A 131 -16.07 -3.18 -2.44
CA GLN A 131 -14.75 -3.13 -1.79
C GLN A 131 -13.60 -3.16 -2.80
N ARG A 132 -13.64 -2.26 -3.78
CA ARG A 132 -12.57 -2.12 -4.77
C ARG A 132 -11.46 -1.26 -4.23
N TRP A 133 -10.23 -1.72 -4.38
CA TRP A 133 -9.07 -0.96 -3.98
C TRP A 133 -7.93 -1.10 -4.99
N ARG A 134 -7.10 -0.06 -5.03
CA ARG A 134 -5.87 0.00 -5.81
C ARG A 134 -4.80 0.71 -5.00
N LEU A 135 -3.58 0.19 -5.06
CA LEU A 135 -2.38 0.81 -4.52
C LEU A 135 -1.32 0.79 -5.63
N ASP A 136 -0.80 1.95 -5.99
CA ASP A 136 0.31 2.08 -6.92
C ASP A 136 1.49 2.72 -6.21
N LEU A 137 2.66 2.08 -6.28
CA LEU A 137 3.93 2.71 -5.98
C LEU A 137 4.49 3.28 -7.27
N ILE A 138 4.78 4.57 -7.29
CA ILE A 138 5.33 5.26 -8.45
C ILE A 138 6.83 5.33 -8.27
N LEU A 139 7.58 4.85 -9.25
CA LEU A 139 9.04 4.79 -9.21
C LEU A 139 9.67 5.88 -10.10
N GLN A 140 10.93 6.20 -9.84
CA GLN A 140 11.72 7.07 -10.68
C GLN A 140 11.96 6.42 -12.05
N GLY A 141 11.76 7.18 -13.12
CA GLY A 141 11.83 6.70 -14.51
C GLY A 141 10.47 6.79 -15.20
N GLU A 142 10.47 6.83 -16.53
CA GLU A 142 9.23 6.90 -17.30
C GLU A 142 8.42 5.61 -17.12
N ASP A 143 7.13 5.75 -16.78
CA ASP A 143 6.11 4.69 -16.69
C ASP A 143 6.42 3.49 -15.78
N GLN A 144 7.33 3.63 -14.81
CA GLN A 144 7.58 2.57 -13.82
C GLN A 144 6.60 2.67 -12.65
N GLU A 145 5.60 1.78 -12.64
CA GLU A 145 4.67 1.63 -11.52
C GLU A 145 4.54 0.19 -11.04
N ILE A 146 4.41 0.05 -9.73
CA ILE A 146 4.14 -1.22 -9.06
C ILE A 146 2.71 -1.17 -8.54
N SER A 147 1.79 -1.84 -9.26
CA SER A 147 0.36 -1.83 -8.94
C SER A 147 -0.12 -3.09 -8.21
N TYR A 148 -0.94 -2.86 -7.19
CA TYR A 148 -1.71 -3.87 -6.47
C TYR A 148 -3.19 -3.49 -6.54
N ARG A 149 -4.06 -4.49 -6.68
CA ARG A 149 -5.50 -4.25 -6.73
C ARG A 149 -6.28 -5.41 -6.15
N GLY A 150 -7.50 -5.12 -5.72
CA GLY A 150 -8.45 -6.15 -5.36
C GLY A 150 -9.89 -5.68 -5.43
N ASP A 151 -10.79 -6.65 -5.39
CA ASP A 151 -12.23 -6.46 -5.31
C ASP A 151 -12.79 -7.49 -4.33
N GLY A 152 -13.39 -7.04 -3.23
CA GLY A 152 -13.98 -7.93 -2.21
C GLY A 152 -12.98 -8.75 -1.37
N VAL A 153 -11.68 -8.69 -1.67
CA VAL A 153 -10.61 -9.35 -0.90
C VAL A 153 -9.53 -8.33 -0.56
N LEU A 154 -9.14 -8.29 0.72
CA LEU A 154 -8.16 -7.35 1.25
C LEU A 154 -6.89 -8.08 1.71
N PRO A 155 -5.69 -7.50 1.49
CA PRO A 155 -4.44 -8.07 1.99
C PRO A 155 -4.39 -8.04 3.52
N PRO A 156 -3.60 -8.93 4.15
CA PRO A 156 -3.53 -9.03 5.61
C PRO A 156 -3.18 -7.72 6.34
N TYR A 157 -2.37 -6.87 5.71
CA TYR A 157 -1.92 -5.58 6.25
C TYR A 157 -2.78 -4.38 5.82
N PHE A 158 -3.93 -4.59 5.16
CA PHE A 158 -4.75 -3.51 4.60
C PHE A 158 -5.29 -2.53 5.66
N ARG A 159 -5.65 -3.04 6.84
CA ARG A 159 -6.13 -2.18 7.95
C ARG A 159 -5.01 -1.26 8.46
N GLN A 160 -3.78 -1.75 8.51
CA GLN A 160 -2.60 -1.00 8.92
C GLN A 160 -2.23 0.04 7.85
N LEU A 161 -2.31 -0.32 6.57
CA LEU A 161 -2.14 0.62 5.45
C LEU A 161 -3.15 1.77 5.56
N THR A 162 -4.44 1.46 5.67
CA THR A 162 -5.48 2.50 5.75
C THR A 162 -5.35 3.35 7.02
N ALA A 163 -4.94 2.78 8.15
CA ALA A 163 -4.68 3.54 9.38
C ALA A 163 -3.45 4.46 9.26
N LEU A 164 -2.38 3.98 8.60
CA LEU A 164 -1.19 4.78 8.31
C LEU A 164 -1.53 5.99 7.44
N LEU A 165 -2.30 5.75 6.38
CA LEU A 165 -2.71 6.74 5.40
C LEU A 165 -3.75 7.74 5.93
N LYS A 166 -4.68 7.31 6.81
CA LYS A 166 -5.68 8.19 7.43
C LYS A 166 -5.09 9.31 8.29
N LYS A 167 -3.82 9.24 8.69
CA LYS A 167 -3.15 10.33 9.42
C LYS A 167 -3.09 11.62 8.61
N TYR A 168 -3.17 11.51 7.28
CA TYR A 168 -3.14 12.64 6.36
C TYR A 168 -4.52 13.19 6.02
N ALA A 169 -5.59 12.55 6.52
CA ALA A 169 -6.93 13.10 6.52
C ALA A 169 -7.08 14.04 7.71
N LYS A 170 -7.12 15.35 7.46
CA LYS A 170 -7.49 16.35 8.46
C LYS A 170 -8.99 16.21 8.74
N SER A 171 -9.32 16.00 10.02
CA SER A 171 -10.68 15.90 10.54
C SER A 171 -11.49 17.18 10.37
#